data_AF-A0A9D6KDI0-F1
#
_entry.id   AF-A0A9D6KDI0-F1
#
_cell.length_a   1.000
_cell.length_b   1.000
_cell.length_c   1.000
_cell.angle_alpha   90.00
_cell.angle_beta   90.00
_cell.angle_gamma   90.00
#
_symmetry.space_group_name_H-M   'P 1'
#
loop_
_entity.id
_entity.type
_entity.pdbx_description
1 polymer ?
#
loop_
_entity_poly.entity_id
_entity_poly.type
_entity_poly.pdbx_seq_one_letter_code
_entity_poly.pdbx_strand_id
1 'polypeptide(L)'
;MNRTSRFYHLYISPKNEVDLAEVARTLASCTDCFQYDNHNFVIYTMFDAREWYARLQKYVEPGGKMFICELDITDYWGFMNNGLWKMLKRVKEGQTSGRIGEPSPSRKEN
;
A
#
# COMPACT_ATOMS: atom_id res chain seq x y z
N MET A 1 16.56 1.76 -14.90
CA MET A 1 16.65 1.66 -13.43
C MET A 1 15.80 0.48 -12.99
N ASN A 2 16.38 -0.48 -12.27
CA ASN A 2 15.61 -1.57 -11.67
C ASN A 2 14.76 -0.98 -10.53
N ARG A 3 13.44 -0.93 -10.73
CA ARG A 3 12.50 -0.57 -9.68
C ARG A 3 12.35 -1.77 -8.75
N THR A 4 12.39 -1.53 -7.44
CA THR A 4 12.14 -2.56 -6.42
C THR A 4 10.90 -2.16 -5.66
N SER A 5 9.98 -3.10 -5.44
CA SER A 5 8.78 -2.84 -4.66
C SER A 5 9.12 -2.52 -3.21
N ARG A 6 8.38 -1.60 -2.62
CA ARG A 6 8.56 -1.16 -1.23
C ARG A 6 7.23 -1.02 -0.51
N PHE A 7 7.29 -1.03 0.81
CA PHE A 7 6.14 -0.69 1.64
C PHE A 7 6.11 0.80 1.94
N TYR A 8 4.92 1.38 1.85
CA TYR A 8 4.66 2.73 2.32
C TYR A 8 3.48 2.75 3.29
N HIS A 9 3.67 3.46 4.39
CA HIS A 9 2.58 3.98 5.19
C HIS A 9 2.05 5.24 4.53
N LEU A 10 0.73 5.30 4.36
CA LEU A 10 0.03 6.48 3.88
C LEU A 10 -1.01 6.90 4.90
N TYR A 11 -0.89 8.14 5.36
CA TYR A 11 -2.01 8.84 5.98
C TYR A 11 -2.61 9.82 4.96
N ILE A 12 -3.93 9.80 4.80
CA ILE A 12 -4.65 10.70 3.89
C ILE A 12 -5.98 11.13 4.49
N SER A 13 -6.07 12.42 4.79
CA SER A 13 -7.31 13.15 5.07
C SER A 13 -7.64 13.95 3.82
N PRO A 14 -8.65 13.52 3.02
CA PRO A 14 -9.03 14.24 1.82
C PRO A 14 -9.51 15.67 2.15
N LYS A 15 -9.47 16.54 1.15
CA LYS A 15 -10.18 17.83 1.21
C LYS A 15 -11.69 17.59 1.30
N ASN A 16 -12.40 18.61 1.78
CA ASN A 16 -13.87 18.60 1.78
C ASN A 16 -14.40 18.23 0.39
N GLU A 17 -15.50 17.49 0.35
CA GLU A 17 -16.17 17.01 -0.88
C GLU A 17 -15.51 15.80 -1.58
N VAL A 18 -14.31 15.37 -1.15
CA VAL A 18 -13.70 14.14 -1.68
C VAL A 18 -14.03 12.96 -0.78
N ASP A 19 -14.73 11.97 -1.35
CA ASP A 19 -14.99 10.70 -0.68
C ASP A 19 -13.71 9.86 -0.59
N LEU A 20 -13.51 9.23 0.56
CA LEU A 20 -12.43 8.29 0.80
C LEU A 20 -12.47 7.11 -0.17
N ALA A 21 -13.65 6.74 -0.69
CA ALA A 21 -13.78 5.72 -1.74
C ALA A 21 -13.03 6.11 -3.03
N GLU A 22 -12.92 7.40 -3.35
CA GLU A 22 -12.16 7.87 -4.51
C GLU A 22 -10.66 7.67 -4.34
N VAL A 23 -10.18 7.90 -3.12
CA VAL A 23 -8.81 7.66 -2.72
C VAL A 23 -8.52 6.16 -2.79
N ALA A 24 -9.39 5.32 -2.23
CA ALA A 24 -9.25 3.88 -2.27
C ALA A 24 -9.18 3.33 -3.72
N ARG A 25 -9.97 3.87 -4.66
CA ARG A 25 -9.88 3.54 -6.09
C ARG A 25 -8.51 3.86 -6.69
N THR A 26 -7.89 4.97 -6.31
CA THR A 26 -6.54 5.32 -6.77
C THR A 26 -5.49 4.38 -6.19
N LEU A 27 -5.65 4.04 -4.90
CA LEU A 27 -4.77 3.08 -4.20
C LEU A 27 -4.90 1.66 -4.76
N ALA A 28 -6.05 1.28 -5.34
CA ALA A 28 -6.24 -0.04 -5.96
C ALA A 28 -5.25 -0.36 -7.10
N SER A 29 -4.54 0.66 -7.62
CA SER A 29 -3.47 0.48 -8.61
C SER A 29 -2.14 -0.06 -8.05
N CYS A 30 -1.98 -0.10 -6.72
CA CYS A 30 -0.81 -0.71 -6.10
C CYS A 30 -0.86 -2.25 -6.14
N THR A 31 0.24 -2.91 -5.80
CA THR A 31 0.32 -4.38 -5.80
C THR A 31 -0.50 -4.98 -4.67
N ASP A 32 -0.39 -4.41 -3.47
CA ASP A 32 -1.24 -4.75 -2.33
C ASP A 32 -1.55 -3.49 -1.53
N CYS A 33 -2.80 -3.34 -1.10
CA CYS A 33 -3.27 -2.25 -0.25
C CYS A 33 -4.00 -2.82 0.95
N PHE A 34 -3.70 -2.31 2.14
CA PHE A 34 -4.45 -2.61 3.35
C PHE A 34 -4.81 -1.32 4.08
N GLN A 35 -6.10 -1.06 4.24
CA GLN A 35 -6.62 0.01 5.08
C GLN A 35 -6.83 -0.53 6.49
N TYR A 36 -6.08 -0.04 7.46
CA TYR A 36 -6.20 -0.47 8.85
C TYR A 36 -6.97 0.54 9.72
N ASP A 37 -7.20 1.74 9.22
CA ASP A 37 -8.01 2.79 9.85
C ASP A 37 -8.55 3.75 8.77
N ASN A 38 -9.51 4.60 9.11
CA ASN A 38 -10.23 5.48 8.19
C ASN A 38 -9.31 6.33 7.32
N HIS A 39 -8.16 6.77 7.81
CA HIS A 39 -7.23 7.60 7.05
C HIS A 39 -5.86 6.94 6.84
N ASN A 40 -5.68 5.70 7.29
CA ASN A 40 -4.37 5.06 7.31
C ASN A 40 -4.33 3.78 6.47
N PHE A 41 -3.33 3.72 5.60
CA PHE A 41 -3.14 2.65 4.65
C PHE A 41 -1.68 2.16 4.72
N VAL A 42 -1.49 0.87 4.51
CA VAL A 42 -0.19 0.29 4.15
C VAL A 42 -0.31 -0.20 2.72
N ILE A 43 0.60 0.25 1.86
CA ILE A 43 0.66 -0.20 0.47
C ILE A 43 1.99 -0.85 0.16
N TYR A 44 1.96 -1.86 -0.71
CA TYR A 44 3.12 -2.47 -1.34
C TYR A 44 3.10 -2.17 -2.84
N THR A 45 4.18 -1.60 -3.36
CA THR A 45 4.13 -0.93 -4.67
C THR A 45 5.52 -0.73 -5.28
N MET A 46 5.57 -0.67 -6.61
CA MET A 46 6.76 -0.32 -7.40
C MET A 46 6.92 1.20 -7.61
N PHE A 47 5.92 1.98 -7.20
CA PHE A 47 5.97 3.44 -7.28
C PHE A 47 6.59 4.03 -6.03
N ASP A 48 7.45 5.03 -6.19
CA ASP A 48 8.07 5.70 -5.04
C ASP A 48 7.13 6.70 -4.36
N ALA A 49 7.56 7.24 -3.22
CA ALA A 49 6.78 8.20 -2.44
C ALA A 49 6.40 9.47 -3.24
N ARG A 50 7.25 9.93 -4.18
CA ARG A 50 6.98 11.14 -4.98
C ARG A 50 5.94 10.85 -6.06
N GLU A 51 6.00 9.68 -6.69
CA GLU A 51 4.98 9.22 -7.63
C GLU A 51 3.62 9.10 -6.93
N TRP A 52 3.57 8.60 -5.70
CA TRP A 52 2.33 8.56 -4.91
C TRP A 52 1.84 9.94 -4.48
N TYR A 53 2.74 10.82 -4.05
CA TYR A 53 2.41 12.20 -3.75
C TYR A 53 1.69 12.84 -4.94
N ALA A 54 2.27 12.77 -6.14
CA ALA A 54 1.70 13.38 -7.35
C ALA A 54 0.32 12.80 -7.70
N ARG A 55 0.10 11.49 -7.50
CA ARG A 55 -1.19 10.82 -7.75
C ARG A 55 -2.27 11.25 -6.78
N LEU A 56 -1.90 11.46 -5.51
CA LEU A 56 -2.84 11.69 -4.42
C LEU A 56 -3.08 13.17 -4.13
N GLN A 57 -2.17 14.06 -4.53
CA GLN A 57 -2.20 15.50 -4.25
C GLN A 57 -3.57 16.13 -4.57
N LYS A 58 -4.19 15.77 -5.70
CA LYS A 58 -5.49 16.31 -6.13
C LYS A 58 -6.65 16.04 -5.15
N TYR A 59 -6.55 14.98 -4.34
CA TYR A 59 -7.55 14.63 -3.32
C TYR A 59 -7.35 15.39 -2.01
N VAL A 60 -6.19 16.02 -1.84
CA VAL A 60 -5.74 16.59 -0.57
C VAL A 60 -5.71 18.10 -0.68
N GLU A 61 -5.18 18.68 -1.75
CA GLU A 61 -5.09 20.13 -1.87
C GLU A 61 -6.43 20.81 -2.22
N PRO A 62 -6.72 21.99 -1.65
CA PRO A 62 -5.82 22.81 -0.81
C PRO A 62 -5.95 22.61 0.71
N GLY A 63 -6.91 21.81 1.20
CA GLY A 63 -7.31 21.82 2.62
C GLY A 63 -7.18 20.51 3.40
N GLY A 64 -6.80 19.43 2.73
CA GLY A 64 -6.58 18.11 3.32
C GLY A 64 -5.17 17.95 3.89
N LYS A 65 -4.87 16.75 4.37
CA LYS A 65 -3.56 16.37 4.92
C LYS A 65 -3.11 15.05 4.30
N MET A 66 -1.83 14.95 3.98
CA MET A 66 -1.23 13.72 3.49
C MET A 66 0.15 13.52 4.07
N PHE A 67 0.47 12.28 4.41
CA PHE A 67 1.79 11.87 4.84
C PHE A 67 2.13 10.52 4.20
N ILE A 68 3.34 10.44 3.64
CA ILE A 68 3.85 9.26 2.95
C ILE A 68 5.20 8.92 3.58
N CYS A 69 5.33 7.69 4.09
CA CYS A 69 6.55 7.24 4.75
C CYS A 69 6.89 5.83 4.28
N GLU A 70 8.15 5.61 3.87
CA GLU A 70 8.63 4.27 3.57
C GLU A 70 8.69 3.46 4.86
N LEU A 71 8.13 2.25 4.85
CA LEU A 71 8.16 1.34 5.98
C LEU A 71 9.23 0.27 5.77
N ASP A 72 10.15 0.18 6.72
CA ASP A 72 10.96 -1.01 6.89
C ASP A 72 10.13 -2.06 7.65
N ILE A 73 9.97 -3.23 7.05
CA ILE A 73 9.18 -4.35 7.60
C ILE A 73 10.06 -5.51 8.06
N THR A 74 11.37 -5.28 8.20
CA THR A 74 12.33 -6.29 8.65
C THR A 74 11.92 -6.85 10.00
N ASP A 75 11.57 -5.96 10.92
CA ASP A 75 11.07 -6.25 12.26
C ASP A 75 9.77 -5.47 12.52
N TYR A 76 8.74 -6.14 13.04
CA TYR A 76 7.47 -5.53 13.38
C TYR A 76 6.79 -6.27 14.53
N TRP A 77 6.14 -5.52 15.42
CA TRP A 77 5.38 -6.05 16.55
C TRP A 77 4.19 -5.15 16.87
N GLY A 78 3.11 -5.70 17.40
CA GLY A 78 1.97 -4.92 17.87
C GLY A 78 0.65 -5.70 17.88
N PHE A 79 -0.44 -4.97 18.12
CA PHE A 79 -1.81 -5.50 18.10
C PHE A 79 -2.59 -4.87 16.95
N MET A 80 -2.55 -5.51 15.78
CA MET A 80 -3.24 -5.08 14.57
C MET A 80 -4.13 -6.20 14.01
N ASN A 81 -5.00 -5.84 13.07
CA ASN A 81 -5.83 -6.80 12.35
C ASN A 81 -4.97 -7.88 11.65
N ASN A 82 -5.38 -9.14 11.76
CA ASN A 82 -4.71 -10.29 11.15
C ASN A 82 -4.47 -10.16 9.64
N GLY A 83 -5.29 -9.40 8.91
CA GLY A 83 -5.13 -9.12 7.49
C GLY A 83 -3.82 -8.39 7.17
N LEU A 84 -3.44 -7.40 8.00
CA LEU A 84 -2.17 -6.68 7.84
C LEU A 84 -0.99 -7.61 8.02
N TRP A 85 -0.98 -8.41 9.10
CA TRP A 85 0.09 -9.38 9.36
C TRP A 85 0.23 -10.41 8.24
N LYS A 86 -0.90 -10.90 7.72
CA LYS A 86 -0.92 -11.80 6.56
C LYS A 86 -0.30 -11.14 5.33
N MET A 87 -0.64 -9.89 5.04
CA MET A 87 -0.04 -9.15 3.92
C MET A 87 1.47 -9.00 4.07
N LEU A 88 1.95 -8.55 5.24
CA LEU A 88 3.38 -8.35 5.51
C LEU A 88 4.16 -9.66 5.41
N LYS A 89 3.66 -10.73 6.04
CA LYS A 89 4.28 -12.06 6.00
C LYS A 89 4.38 -12.60 4.57
N ARG A 90 3.30 -12.49 3.80
CA ARG A 90 3.22 -12.99 2.43
C ARG A 90 4.32 -12.37 1.54
N VAL A 91 4.47 -11.05 1.60
CA VAL A 91 5.51 -10.33 0.84
C VAL A 91 6.92 -10.68 1.35
N LYS A 92 7.12 -10.79 2.67
CA LYS A 92 8.42 -11.22 3.25
C LYS A 92 8.83 -12.62 2.78
N GLU A 93 7.86 -13.50 2.55
CA GLU A 93 8.06 -14.85 2.02
C GLU A 93 8.16 -14.91 0.48
N GLY A 94 8.18 -13.75 -0.20
CA GLY A 94 8.27 -13.66 -1.65
C GLY A 94 6.98 -14.03 -2.39
N GLN A 95 5.86 -14.14 -1.68
CA GLN A 95 4.54 -14.36 -2.25
C GLN A 95 3.91 -12.99 -2.48
N THR A 96 4.01 -12.44 -3.67
CA THR A 96 3.14 -11.31 -4.05
C THR A 96 1.81 -11.88 -4.49
N SER A 97 0.71 -11.19 -4.15
CA SER A 97 -0.55 -11.45 -4.83
C SER A 97 -0.26 -11.23 -6.31
N GLY A 98 -0.21 -12.32 -7.10
CA GLY A 98 -0.16 -12.19 -8.54
C GLY A 98 -1.26 -11.21 -8.93
N ARG A 99 -0.96 -10.29 -9.86
CA ARG A 99 -2.02 -9.48 -10.49
C ARG A 99 -3.18 -10.43 -10.75
N ILE A 100 -4.40 -10.05 -10.37
CA ILE A 100 -5.61 -10.85 -10.56
C ILE A 100 -5.54 -11.47 -11.98
N GLY A 101 -5.17 -12.75 -12.09
CA GLY A 101 -4.91 -13.42 -13.38
C GLY A 101 -3.60 -14.21 -13.57
N GLU A 102 -2.57 -14.10 -12.73
CA GLU A 102 -1.35 -14.93 -12.91
C GLU A 102 -1.30 -16.15 -11.97
N PRO A 103 -1.16 -17.39 -12.51
CA PRO A 103 -1.07 -18.59 -11.70
C PRO A 103 0.23 -18.61 -10.89
N SER A 104 0.10 -18.92 -9.60
CA SER A 104 1.25 -19.06 -8.69
C SER A 104 2.27 -20.07 -9.24
N PRO A 105 3.57 -19.76 -9.22
CA PRO A 105 4.59 -20.72 -9.61
C PRO A 105 4.60 -21.86 -8.59
N SER A 106 4.20 -23.04 -9.03
CA SER A 106 4.31 -24.29 -8.28
C SER A 106 5.74 -24.47 -7.79
N ARG A 107 5.91 -24.53 -6.47
CA ARG A 107 7.18 -24.83 -5.81
C ARG A 107 7.65 -26.20 -6.32
N LYS A 108 8.73 -26.24 -7.10
CA LYS A 108 9.41 -27.50 -7.42
C LYS A 108 10.17 -27.92 -6.17
N GLU A 109 9.66 -28.95 -5.52
CA GLU A 109 10.42 -29.72 -4.53
C GLU A 109 11.50 -30.50 -5.30
N ASN A 110 12.76 -30.30 -4.93
CA ASN A 110 13.89 -31.16 -5.26
C ASN A 110 14.43 -31.73 -3.95
#